data_AF-A0A2T4T716-F1
#
_entry.id   AF-A0A2T4T716-F1
#
_cell.length_a   1.000
_cell.length_b   1.000
_cell.length_c   1.000
_cell.angle_alpha   90.00
_cell.angle_beta   90.00
_cell.angle_gamma   90.00
#
_symmetry.space_group_name_H-M   'P 1'
#
loop_
_entity.id
_entity.type
_entity.pdbx_description
1 polymer ?
#
loop_
_entity_poly.entity_id
_entity_poly.type
_entity_poly.pdbx_seq_one_letter_code
_entity_poly.pdbx_strand_id
1 'polypeptide(L)'
;MSTYERIPYASFLWKFGTTSFRTKEFNRKTELQLQLLNEFWKKPEYANYGWERKYMFDGQEDIYWIKNRYYDWLVDNKFMEGGEPESIKYKTAREKTSGLYDMGLLNENHRLTEVGYKLLEMTSSEQFLEKNELGISMDSQLYLEQLLKLSSSDTGSTVRPLIVVLYLLSQLDYLSYDEFRYLMPLCTNKESTSYILMFIKDLRNGTGTIDTVIKNFLLLQSNYQKGLERFVNNEFSEALLLSVGMNRKSATYDKSYVPLYELMYAVYIKNDSSRIYEMFNSLKKFQSSIAIKWKQLMFDTSLTSQVKKEPISHLLPLPDNVTTSEKDFKEFFFLTMHLNKAKATLEDYLDLNRRYLGLTNCFIFEDNLVKLDIVPKQYFESAIDELYKQAYKKSNLLEVCCPISDICPALVFDKQKIINGLNEELGIHVETIEDAYNEVDKIRYSRFNKLVDLKFTDAKILKLLSDFEN
;
A
#
# COMPACT_ATOMS: atom_id res chain seq x y z
N MET A 1 -8.74 -11.32 -39.12
CA MET A 1 -8.37 -11.31 -37.69
C MET A 1 -9.47 -10.58 -36.95
N SER A 2 -10.11 -11.22 -35.96
CA SER A 2 -11.09 -10.55 -35.11
C SER A 2 -10.39 -9.44 -34.31
N THR A 3 -10.84 -8.20 -34.48
CA THR A 3 -10.35 -7.05 -33.71
C THR A 3 -11.22 -6.92 -32.47
N TYR A 4 -10.71 -7.38 -31.33
CA TYR A 4 -11.40 -7.20 -30.05
C TYR A 4 -11.07 -5.81 -29.48
N GLU A 5 -12.10 -5.03 -29.13
CA GLU A 5 -11.92 -3.79 -28.38
C GLU A 5 -11.34 -4.10 -26.99
N ARG A 6 -10.32 -3.36 -26.54
CA ARG A 6 -9.71 -3.59 -25.22
C ARG A 6 -10.66 -3.21 -24.09
N ILE A 7 -10.85 -4.12 -23.13
CA ILE A 7 -11.51 -3.79 -21.87
C ILE A 7 -10.53 -3.00 -20.99
N PRO A 8 -10.88 -1.77 -20.56
CA PRO A 8 -9.98 -0.94 -19.79
C PRO A 8 -9.79 -1.46 -18.36
N TYR A 9 -8.62 -1.19 -17.80
CA TYR A 9 -8.36 -1.37 -16.38
C TYR A 9 -9.17 -0.35 -15.57
N ALA A 10 -9.85 -0.82 -14.52
CA ALA A 10 -10.43 0.02 -13.48
C ALA A 10 -9.69 -0.28 -12.17
N SER A 11 -9.27 0.75 -11.44
CA SER A 11 -8.64 0.54 -10.14
C SER A 11 -9.65 -0.05 -9.17
N PHE A 12 -9.21 -1.02 -8.37
CA PHE A 12 -10.06 -1.76 -7.44
C PHE A 12 -9.58 -1.64 -5.98
N LEU A 13 -8.53 -0.85 -5.73
CA LEU A 13 -7.95 -0.64 -4.43
C LEU A 13 -7.67 0.84 -4.19
N TRP A 14 -7.66 1.24 -2.93
CA TRP A 14 -7.10 2.51 -2.50
C TRP A 14 -5.66 2.33 -1.99
N LYS A 15 -4.94 3.45 -1.91
CA LYS A 15 -3.58 3.55 -1.36
C LYS A 15 -3.38 4.93 -0.75
N PHE A 16 -2.45 5.05 0.19
CA PHE A 16 -2.15 6.33 0.85
C PHE A 16 -1.39 7.32 -0.04
N GLY A 17 -0.63 6.86 -1.04
CA GLY A 17 0.14 7.74 -1.92
C GLY A 17 0.79 7.00 -3.08
N THR A 18 1.92 7.52 -3.57
CA THR A 18 2.66 6.94 -4.70
C THR A 18 3.85 6.10 -4.27
N THR A 19 4.12 5.02 -5.01
CA THR A 19 5.24 4.10 -4.76
C THR A 19 6.62 4.63 -5.17
N SER A 20 6.70 5.80 -5.79
CA SER A 20 7.94 6.46 -6.24
C SER A 20 8.81 6.98 -5.09
N PHE A 21 8.21 7.26 -3.93
CA PHE A 21 8.90 7.77 -2.76
C PHE A 21 8.74 6.82 -1.57
N ARG A 22 9.41 5.67 -1.64
CA ARG A 22 9.49 4.66 -0.57
C ARG A 22 10.90 4.65 -0.01
N THR A 23 11.20 5.53 0.93
CA THR A 23 12.54 5.68 1.52
C THR A 23 12.62 5.09 2.92
N LYS A 24 13.79 4.57 3.30
CA LYS A 24 14.13 4.37 4.72
C LYS A 24 14.03 5.71 5.46
N GLU A 25 13.70 5.67 6.76
CA GLU A 25 13.50 6.87 7.59
C GLU A 25 12.45 7.82 6.96
N PHE A 26 11.25 7.29 6.72
CA PHE A 26 10.23 7.92 5.88
C PHE A 26 9.82 9.32 6.38
N ASN A 27 9.64 9.51 7.69
CA ASN A 27 9.37 10.80 8.33
C ASN A 27 10.52 11.79 8.07
N ARG A 28 11.76 11.44 8.46
CA ARG A 28 12.94 12.30 8.28
C ARG A 28 13.14 12.70 6.82
N LYS A 29 12.97 11.76 5.88
CA LYS A 29 13.12 12.05 4.45
C LYS A 29 11.99 12.94 3.91
N THR A 30 10.77 12.80 4.44
CA THR A 30 9.63 13.69 4.13
C THR A 30 9.93 15.12 4.58
N GLU A 31 10.37 15.29 5.83
CA GLU A 31 10.68 16.59 6.43
C GLU A 31 11.88 17.27 5.75
N LEU A 32 12.96 16.53 5.51
CA LEU A 32 14.13 17.05 4.80
C LEU A 32 13.76 17.50 3.37
N GLN A 33 12.93 16.73 2.68
CA GLN A 33 12.49 17.11 1.34
C GLN A 33 11.63 18.39 1.38
N LEU A 34 10.75 18.50 2.37
CA LEU A 34 9.91 19.68 2.57
C LEU A 34 10.78 20.92 2.86
N GLN A 35 11.85 20.77 3.64
CA GLN A 35 12.82 21.82 3.90
C GLN A 35 13.53 22.25 2.61
N LEU A 36 14.07 21.30 1.85
CA LEU A 36 14.76 21.58 0.59
C LEU A 36 13.85 22.25 -0.43
N LEU A 37 12.57 21.88 -0.48
CA LEU A 37 11.59 22.52 -1.36
C LEU A 37 11.26 23.95 -0.92
N ASN A 38 11.14 24.20 0.39
CA ASN A 38 10.95 25.55 0.93
C ASN A 38 12.15 26.44 0.61
N GLU A 39 13.37 25.95 0.80
CA GLU A 39 14.61 26.65 0.46
C GLU A 39 14.73 26.91 -1.05
N PHE A 40 14.35 25.94 -1.89
CA PHE A 40 14.30 26.09 -3.34
C PHE A 40 13.40 27.25 -3.76
N TRP A 41 12.18 27.32 -3.22
CA TRP A 41 11.24 28.39 -3.57
C TRP A 41 11.60 29.77 -3.00
N LYS A 42 12.42 29.83 -1.95
CA LYS A 42 12.94 31.09 -1.40
C LYS A 42 14.04 31.71 -2.27
N LYS A 43 14.58 30.99 -3.25
CA LYS A 43 15.57 31.55 -4.18
C LYS A 43 14.90 32.60 -5.09
N PRO A 44 15.45 33.82 -5.19
CA PRO A 44 14.85 34.88 -6.02
C PRO A 44 14.65 34.47 -7.49
N GLU A 45 15.57 33.66 -8.02
CA GLU A 45 15.50 33.11 -9.37
C GLU A 45 14.29 32.20 -9.62
N TYR A 46 13.74 31.56 -8.58
CA TYR A 46 12.66 30.56 -8.70
C TYR A 46 11.34 31.02 -8.07
N ALA A 47 11.36 32.06 -7.23
CA ALA A 47 10.24 32.47 -6.39
C ALA A 47 8.92 32.65 -7.17
N ASN A 48 9.00 33.25 -8.36
CA ASN A 48 7.83 33.56 -9.21
C ASN A 48 7.43 32.42 -10.15
N TYR A 49 8.23 31.35 -10.30
CA TYR A 49 7.95 30.25 -11.23
C TYR A 49 6.76 29.39 -10.77
N GLY A 50 5.90 29.03 -11.72
CA GLY A 50 4.81 28.07 -11.56
C GLY A 50 5.27 26.64 -11.79
N TRP A 51 4.86 25.74 -10.90
CA TRP A 51 5.09 24.30 -11.05
C TRP A 51 4.11 23.64 -12.01
N GLU A 52 2.88 24.15 -12.09
CA GLU A 52 1.86 23.69 -13.05
C GLU A 52 1.44 24.84 -13.98
N ARG A 53 0.92 24.48 -15.16
CA ARG A 53 0.67 25.46 -16.25
C ARG A 53 -0.17 26.65 -15.83
N LYS A 54 -1.15 26.42 -14.95
CA LYS A 54 -2.06 27.46 -14.46
C LYS A 54 -1.44 28.45 -13.48
N TYR A 55 -0.24 28.16 -12.97
CA TYR A 55 0.51 29.01 -12.03
C TYR A 55 1.75 29.63 -12.67
N MET A 56 1.95 29.43 -13.98
CA MET A 56 3.04 30.07 -14.71
C MET A 56 2.87 31.59 -14.64
N PHE A 57 3.96 32.30 -14.36
CA PHE A 57 3.98 33.75 -14.46
C PHE A 57 4.18 34.20 -15.91
N ASP A 58 3.87 35.46 -16.19
CA ASP A 58 4.08 36.06 -17.51
C ASP A 58 5.57 36.06 -17.88
N GLY A 59 5.93 35.25 -18.88
CA GLY A 59 7.31 35.07 -19.33
C GLY A 59 7.93 33.72 -18.98
N GLN A 60 7.23 32.85 -18.25
CA GLN A 60 7.64 31.45 -18.12
C GLN A 60 7.30 30.68 -19.40
N GLU A 61 8.28 30.08 -20.08
CA GLU A 61 8.04 29.34 -21.33
C GLU A 61 7.39 27.97 -21.10
N ASP A 62 7.84 27.23 -20.07
CA ASP A 62 7.34 25.90 -19.75
C ASP A 62 7.44 25.54 -18.24
N ILE A 63 6.85 24.40 -17.87
CA ILE A 63 6.85 23.87 -16.48
C ILE A 63 7.96 22.84 -16.23
N TYR A 64 8.65 22.38 -17.27
CA TYR A 64 9.68 21.34 -17.18
C TYR A 64 10.98 21.92 -16.64
N TRP A 65 11.34 23.12 -17.06
CA TRP A 65 12.58 23.78 -16.63
C TRP A 65 12.66 23.88 -15.11
N ILE A 66 11.63 24.40 -14.44
CA ILE A 66 11.64 24.54 -12.98
C ILE A 66 11.69 23.19 -12.25
N LYS A 67 11.05 22.17 -12.82
CA LYS A 67 11.09 20.79 -12.29
C LYS A 67 12.48 20.18 -12.46
N ASN A 68 13.16 20.43 -13.58
CA ASN A 68 14.54 20.01 -13.80
C ASN A 68 15.50 20.74 -12.84
N ARG A 69 15.30 22.04 -12.60
CA ARG A 69 16.07 22.79 -11.59
C ARG A 69 15.87 22.26 -10.19
N TYR A 70 14.65 21.88 -9.82
CA TYR A 70 14.41 21.24 -8.54
C TYR A 70 15.05 19.85 -8.44
N TYR A 71 15.06 19.07 -9.53
CA TYR A 71 15.82 17.81 -9.57
C TYR A 71 17.31 18.05 -9.29
N ASP A 72 17.93 19.00 -10.00
CA ASP A 72 19.35 19.33 -9.83
C ASP A 72 19.61 19.80 -8.38
N TRP A 73 18.72 20.63 -7.82
CA TRP A 73 18.77 21.07 -6.43
C TRP A 73 18.76 19.89 -5.42
N LEU A 74 17.93 18.86 -5.65
CA LEU A 74 17.92 17.68 -4.80
C LEU A 74 19.22 16.88 -4.90
N VAL A 75 19.84 16.81 -6.08
CA VAL A 75 21.13 16.14 -6.29
C VAL A 75 22.25 16.91 -5.60
N ASP A 76 22.31 18.22 -5.80
CA ASP A 76 23.33 19.11 -5.21
C ASP A 76 23.32 19.07 -3.68
N ASN A 77 22.12 18.94 -3.08
CA ASN A 77 21.93 18.80 -1.64
C ASN A 77 22.02 17.36 -1.12
N LYS A 78 22.51 16.42 -1.95
CA LYS A 78 22.71 15.00 -1.58
C LYS A 78 21.45 14.31 -1.04
N PHE A 79 20.28 14.78 -1.44
CA PHE A 79 19.02 14.16 -1.06
C PHE A 79 18.82 12.83 -1.80
N MET A 80 19.28 12.79 -3.05
CA MET A 80 19.27 11.63 -3.93
C MET A 80 20.49 11.61 -4.86
N GLU A 81 20.78 10.47 -5.44
CA GLU A 81 21.79 10.33 -6.49
C GLU A 81 21.29 10.92 -7.82
N GLY A 82 22.21 11.54 -8.56
CA GLY A 82 21.96 12.08 -9.89
C GLY A 82 22.16 11.05 -11.00
N GLY A 83 22.16 11.52 -12.26
CA GLY A 83 22.49 10.70 -13.44
C GLY A 83 21.29 10.35 -14.33
N GLU A 84 20.10 10.88 -14.03
CA GLU A 84 18.95 10.74 -14.91
C GLU A 84 19.16 11.52 -16.22
N PRO A 85 18.75 10.98 -17.38
CA PRO A 85 18.68 11.73 -18.62
C PRO A 85 17.82 12.98 -18.45
N GLU A 86 18.18 14.06 -19.15
CA GLU A 86 17.46 15.36 -19.07
C GLU A 86 15.94 15.22 -19.31
N SER A 87 15.54 14.30 -20.20
CA SER A 87 14.15 14.01 -20.52
C SER A 87 13.36 13.30 -19.41
N ILE A 88 14.00 12.91 -18.30
CA ILE A 88 13.37 12.18 -17.18
C ILE A 88 13.40 13.01 -15.89
N LYS A 89 14.34 13.96 -15.75
CA LYS A 89 14.50 14.79 -14.54
C LYS A 89 13.18 15.39 -14.03
N TYR A 90 12.39 16.03 -14.90
CA TYR A 90 11.11 16.65 -14.51
C TYR A 90 10.13 15.63 -13.93
N LYS A 91 10.12 14.41 -14.47
CA LYS A 91 9.25 13.33 -14.02
C LYS A 91 9.70 12.85 -12.65
N THR A 92 11.00 12.68 -12.45
CA THR A 92 11.59 12.30 -11.16
C THR A 92 11.30 13.35 -10.09
N ALA A 93 11.49 14.64 -10.38
CA ALA A 93 11.12 15.73 -9.49
C ALA A 93 9.63 15.67 -9.07
N ARG A 94 8.73 15.50 -10.05
CA ARG A 94 7.29 15.34 -9.80
C ARG A 94 7.00 14.14 -8.88
N GLU A 95 7.60 13.00 -9.18
CA GLU A 95 7.47 11.75 -8.43
C GLU A 95 8.02 11.81 -7.01
N LYS A 96 9.01 12.68 -6.74
CA LYS A 96 9.49 12.95 -5.38
C LYS A 96 8.49 13.78 -4.61
N THR A 97 7.91 14.81 -5.21
CA THR A 97 6.98 15.73 -4.53
C THR A 97 5.56 15.21 -4.37
N SER A 98 5.16 14.16 -5.10
CA SER A 98 3.77 13.69 -5.13
C SER A 98 3.24 13.26 -3.77
N GLY A 99 4.02 12.56 -2.96
CA GLY A 99 3.59 12.16 -1.62
C GLY A 99 3.34 13.35 -0.68
N LEU A 100 4.14 14.42 -0.80
CA LEU A 100 3.97 15.64 0.00
C LEU A 100 2.69 16.39 -0.40
N TYR A 101 2.41 16.46 -1.71
CA TYR A 101 1.17 17.01 -2.24
C TYR A 101 -0.04 16.18 -1.82
N ASP A 102 0.02 14.85 -1.99
CA ASP A 102 -1.07 13.93 -1.63
C ASP A 102 -1.43 14.09 -0.14
N MET A 103 -0.44 14.20 0.76
CA MET A 103 -0.65 14.45 2.20
C MET A 103 -1.13 15.85 2.56
N GLY A 104 -1.27 16.78 1.60
CA GLY A 104 -1.68 18.16 1.88
C GLY A 104 -0.58 19.05 2.47
N LEU A 105 0.68 18.61 2.44
CA LEU A 105 1.83 19.43 2.87
C LEU A 105 2.21 20.46 1.80
N LEU A 106 1.85 20.17 0.54
CA LEU A 106 2.00 21.08 -0.59
C LEU A 106 0.65 21.34 -1.24
N ASN A 107 0.48 22.56 -1.77
CA ASN A 107 -0.65 22.90 -2.62
C ASN A 107 -0.39 22.46 -4.08
N GLU A 108 -1.35 22.70 -4.96
CA GLU A 108 -1.27 22.30 -6.36
C GLU A 108 -0.13 22.98 -7.16
N ASN A 109 0.42 24.11 -6.67
CA ASN A 109 1.62 24.73 -7.23
C ASN A 109 2.92 24.20 -6.60
N HIS A 110 2.84 23.11 -5.83
CA HIS A 110 3.95 22.51 -5.09
C HIS A 110 4.66 23.51 -4.16
N ARG A 111 3.91 24.48 -3.62
CA ARG A 111 4.33 25.36 -2.52
C ARG A 111 3.83 24.79 -1.20
N LEU A 112 4.51 25.09 -0.11
CA LEU A 112 4.10 24.65 1.22
C LEU A 112 2.73 25.23 1.58
N THR A 113 1.87 24.39 2.14
CA THR A 113 0.61 24.77 2.78
C THR A 113 0.87 25.22 4.22
N GLU A 114 -0.18 25.66 4.93
CA GLU A 114 -0.09 25.93 6.37
C GLU A 114 0.45 24.72 7.15
N VAL A 115 -0.06 23.52 6.82
CA VAL A 115 0.40 22.25 7.40
C VAL A 115 1.87 21.99 7.07
N GLY A 116 2.28 22.23 5.81
CA GLY A 116 3.67 22.08 5.40
C GLY A 116 4.62 22.98 6.20
N TYR A 117 4.25 24.24 6.41
CA TYR A 117 5.03 25.13 7.28
C TYR A 117 5.03 24.69 8.73
N LYS A 118 3.88 24.20 9.25
CA LYS A 118 3.80 23.72 10.64
C LYS A 118 4.70 22.51 10.89
N LEU A 119 4.74 21.56 9.96
CA LEU A 119 5.64 20.42 10.05
C LEU A 119 7.11 20.86 10.08
N LEU A 120 7.51 21.80 9.22
CA LEU A 120 8.87 22.33 9.23
C LEU A 120 9.23 23.07 10.52
N GLU A 121 8.30 23.83 11.07
CA GLU A 121 8.46 24.49 12.37
C GLU A 121 8.72 23.45 13.47
N MET A 122 7.88 22.40 13.53
CA MET A 122 8.01 21.31 14.50
C MET A 122 9.36 20.58 14.39
N THR A 123 9.81 20.27 13.16
CA THR A 123 11.12 19.66 12.93
C THR A 123 12.25 20.59 13.40
N SER A 124 12.15 21.90 13.10
CA SER A 124 13.19 22.87 13.46
C SER A 124 13.28 23.15 14.95
N SER A 125 12.15 23.03 15.67
CA SER A 125 12.08 23.22 17.12
C SER A 125 12.15 21.91 17.91
N GLU A 126 12.50 20.80 17.26
CA GLU A 126 12.62 19.47 17.88
C GLU A 126 11.37 18.97 18.64
N GLN A 127 10.18 19.43 18.25
CA GLN A 127 8.91 19.03 18.90
C GLN A 127 8.60 17.53 18.75
N PHE A 128 9.26 16.84 17.82
CA PHE A 128 9.18 15.38 17.70
C PHE A 128 9.73 14.63 18.93
N LEU A 129 10.47 15.30 19.83
CA LEU A 129 10.90 14.74 21.12
C LEU A 129 9.80 14.77 22.19
N GLU A 130 8.78 15.61 22.00
CA GLU A 130 7.67 15.77 22.94
C GLU A 130 6.53 14.80 22.60
N LYS A 131 5.89 14.26 23.63
CA LYS A 131 4.71 13.39 23.48
C LYS A 131 3.42 14.16 23.76
N ASN A 132 2.37 13.84 22.99
CA ASN A 132 1.02 14.32 23.24
C ASN A 132 0.24 13.40 24.20
N GLU A 133 -1.04 13.69 24.41
CA GLU A 133 -1.96 12.90 25.25
C GLU A 133 -2.23 11.47 24.72
N LEU A 134 -1.92 11.17 23.46
CA LEU A 134 -1.99 9.80 22.93
C LEU A 134 -0.68 9.02 23.17
N GLY A 135 0.34 9.68 23.74
CA GLY A 135 1.67 9.11 23.92
C GLY A 135 2.48 8.97 22.63
N ILE A 136 2.08 9.66 21.54
CA ILE A 136 2.82 9.75 20.27
C ILE A 136 3.52 11.11 20.18
N SER A 137 4.52 11.22 19.32
CA SER A 137 5.24 12.48 19.13
C SER A 137 4.38 13.58 18.50
N MET A 138 4.71 14.85 18.73
CA MET A 138 3.92 15.98 18.22
C MET A 138 3.86 16.06 16.68
N ASP A 139 4.92 15.67 15.98
CA ASP A 139 4.92 15.51 14.51
C ASP A 139 4.03 14.33 14.07
N SER A 140 4.03 13.22 14.82
CA SER A 140 3.12 12.09 14.58
C SER A 140 1.66 12.48 14.74
N GLN A 141 1.34 13.40 15.66
CA GLN A 141 -0.01 13.97 15.78
C GLN A 141 -0.40 14.74 14.51
N LEU A 142 0.50 15.56 13.96
CA LEU A 142 0.23 16.28 12.71
C LEU A 142 0.03 15.30 11.55
N TYR A 143 0.87 14.26 11.44
CA TYR A 143 0.66 13.21 10.44
C TYR A 143 -0.66 12.46 10.64
N LEU A 144 -1.06 12.18 11.88
CA LEU A 144 -2.35 11.56 12.19
C LEU A 144 -3.51 12.43 11.67
N GLU A 145 -3.50 13.72 11.96
CA GLU A 145 -4.51 14.67 11.48
C GLU A 145 -4.55 14.73 9.94
N GLN A 146 -3.39 14.76 9.28
CA GLN A 146 -3.32 14.73 7.82
C GLN A 146 -3.88 13.44 7.24
N LEU A 147 -3.52 12.28 7.79
CA LEU A 147 -4.02 10.99 7.31
C LEU A 147 -5.50 10.78 7.61
N LEU A 148 -6.02 11.39 8.69
CA LEU A 148 -7.45 11.43 8.92
C LEU A 148 -8.12 12.21 7.79
N LYS A 149 -7.58 13.36 7.37
CA LYS A 149 -8.15 14.23 6.31
C LYS A 149 -7.96 13.69 4.90
N LEU A 150 -6.88 12.94 4.66
CA LEU A 150 -6.50 12.41 3.37
C LEU A 150 -7.61 11.54 2.74
N SER A 151 -7.94 11.84 1.49
CA SER A 151 -8.89 11.05 0.70
C SER A 151 -8.26 10.55 -0.60
N SER A 152 -8.49 9.29 -0.95
CA SER A 152 -8.20 8.72 -2.26
C SER A 152 -9.48 8.66 -3.11
N SER A 153 -9.32 8.83 -4.42
CA SER A 153 -10.40 8.67 -5.41
C SER A 153 -10.00 7.73 -6.57
N ASP A 154 -8.97 6.90 -6.36
CA ASP A 154 -8.37 6.05 -7.39
C ASP A 154 -9.37 5.07 -8.04
N THR A 155 -10.39 4.63 -7.29
CA THR A 155 -11.41 3.67 -7.72
C THR A 155 -12.67 4.32 -8.30
N GLY A 156 -12.69 5.64 -8.46
CA GLY A 156 -13.87 6.41 -8.86
C GLY A 156 -14.82 6.75 -7.70
N SER A 157 -14.64 6.14 -6.54
CA SER A 157 -15.30 6.52 -5.27
C SER A 157 -14.31 7.21 -4.35
N THR A 158 -14.79 8.14 -3.52
CA THR A 158 -13.96 8.78 -2.49
C THR A 158 -13.87 7.87 -1.26
N VAL A 159 -12.66 7.69 -0.74
CA VAL A 159 -12.39 6.96 0.50
C VAL A 159 -11.34 7.70 1.32
N ARG A 160 -11.48 7.74 2.65
CA ARG A 160 -10.50 8.24 3.63
C ARG A 160 -9.81 7.02 4.25
N PRO A 161 -8.64 6.61 3.74
CA PRO A 161 -8.08 5.29 4.03
C PRO A 161 -7.81 5.02 5.52
N LEU A 162 -7.29 6.01 6.25
CA LEU A 162 -7.00 5.82 7.67
C LEU A 162 -8.28 5.48 8.46
N ILE A 163 -9.39 6.15 8.18
CA ILE A 163 -10.67 5.91 8.86
C ILE A 163 -11.15 4.49 8.61
N VAL A 164 -11.00 3.97 7.39
CA VAL A 164 -11.34 2.59 7.07
C VAL A 164 -10.47 1.59 7.84
N VAL A 165 -9.16 1.85 7.94
CA VAL A 165 -8.26 1.00 8.73
C VAL A 165 -8.65 1.00 10.21
N LEU A 166 -8.90 2.18 10.78
CA LEU A 166 -9.35 2.32 12.18
C LEU A 166 -10.66 1.58 12.42
N TYR A 167 -11.61 1.67 11.49
CA TYR A 167 -12.89 0.97 11.57
C TYR A 167 -12.69 -0.55 11.53
N LEU A 168 -11.88 -1.07 10.60
CA LEU A 168 -11.58 -2.50 10.56
C LEU A 168 -10.95 -2.98 11.88
N LEU A 169 -10.00 -2.24 12.43
CA LEU A 169 -9.36 -2.60 13.69
C LEU A 169 -10.32 -2.52 14.88
N SER A 170 -11.23 -1.56 14.93
CA SER A 170 -12.25 -1.51 15.99
C SER A 170 -13.21 -2.70 15.94
N GLN A 171 -13.43 -3.27 14.74
CA GLN A 171 -14.33 -4.42 14.55
C GLN A 171 -13.64 -5.78 14.68
N LEU A 172 -12.30 -5.83 14.58
CA LEU A 172 -11.53 -7.06 14.45
C LEU A 172 -10.38 -7.20 15.45
N ASP A 173 -10.12 -6.15 16.25
CA ASP A 173 -9.01 -5.95 17.19
C ASP A 173 -7.61 -5.86 16.52
N TYR A 174 -7.36 -6.70 15.53
CA TYR A 174 -6.16 -6.72 14.72
C TYR A 174 -6.48 -7.05 13.26
N LEU A 175 -5.49 -6.90 12.38
CA LEU A 175 -5.46 -7.53 11.05
C LEU A 175 -4.24 -8.44 10.97
N SER A 176 -4.37 -9.64 10.42
CA SER A 176 -3.19 -10.41 10.03
C SER A 176 -2.44 -9.68 8.90
N TYR A 177 -1.15 -9.97 8.72
CA TYR A 177 -0.37 -9.28 7.70
C TYR A 177 -0.88 -9.53 6.28
N ASP A 178 -1.48 -10.70 6.03
CA ASP A 178 -2.12 -11.00 4.76
C ASP A 178 -3.49 -10.32 4.61
N GLU A 179 -4.28 -10.18 5.68
CA GLU A 179 -5.51 -9.36 5.68
C GLU A 179 -5.19 -7.88 5.40
N PHE A 180 -4.16 -7.35 6.07
CA PHE A 180 -3.63 -6.01 5.87
C PHE A 180 -3.10 -5.81 4.44
N ARG A 181 -2.42 -6.81 3.88
CA ARG A 181 -1.86 -6.74 2.52
C ARG A 181 -2.94 -6.80 1.45
N TYR A 182 -3.82 -7.79 1.54
CA TYR A 182 -4.64 -8.20 0.41
C TYR A 182 -6.09 -7.75 0.49
N LEU A 183 -6.66 -7.60 1.68
CA LEU A 183 -8.09 -7.38 1.87
C LEU A 183 -8.40 -5.93 2.25
N MET A 184 -7.63 -5.37 3.19
CA MET A 184 -7.83 -4.01 3.68
C MET A 184 -7.86 -2.94 2.56
N PRO A 185 -6.99 -2.96 1.52
CA PRO A 185 -7.03 -1.98 0.44
C PRO A 185 -8.27 -2.08 -0.47
N LEU A 186 -9.03 -3.18 -0.41
CA LEU A 186 -10.22 -3.40 -1.24
C LEU A 186 -11.47 -2.67 -0.70
N CYS A 187 -11.40 -2.17 0.53
CA CYS A 187 -12.45 -1.42 1.23
C CYS A 187 -12.60 0.00 0.65
N THR A 188 -13.17 0.12 -0.55
CA THR A 188 -13.17 1.34 -1.39
C THR A 188 -14.49 2.13 -1.34
N ASN A 189 -15.52 1.53 -0.75
CA ASN A 189 -16.83 2.09 -0.45
C ASN A 189 -17.47 1.31 0.71
N LYS A 190 -18.68 1.69 1.12
CA LYS A 190 -19.37 1.06 2.25
C LYS A 190 -19.65 -0.43 1.98
N GLU A 191 -20.10 -0.75 0.77
CA GLU A 191 -20.50 -2.11 0.37
C GLU A 191 -19.29 -3.07 0.37
N SER A 192 -18.19 -2.66 -0.26
CA SER A 192 -16.93 -3.41 -0.26
C SER A 192 -16.36 -3.57 1.14
N THR A 193 -16.50 -2.57 2.00
CA THR A 193 -15.98 -2.65 3.37
C THR A 193 -16.79 -3.61 4.23
N SER A 194 -18.12 -3.59 4.13
CA SER A 194 -18.98 -4.59 4.77
C SER A 194 -18.69 -6.00 4.23
N TYR A 195 -18.50 -6.14 2.92
CA TYR A 195 -18.13 -7.40 2.28
C TYR A 195 -16.81 -7.94 2.84
N ILE A 196 -15.74 -7.14 2.80
CA ILE A 196 -14.42 -7.55 3.30
C ILE A 196 -14.44 -7.87 4.79
N LEU A 197 -15.15 -7.08 5.61
CA LEU A 197 -15.28 -7.35 7.04
C LEU A 197 -15.92 -8.72 7.32
N MET A 198 -16.98 -9.06 6.58
CA MET A 198 -17.61 -10.38 6.67
C MET A 198 -16.62 -11.49 6.30
N PHE A 199 -15.90 -11.34 5.19
CA PHE A 199 -14.92 -12.36 4.76
C PHE A 199 -13.76 -12.53 5.72
N ILE A 200 -13.27 -11.46 6.35
CA ILE A 200 -12.22 -11.60 7.37
C ILE A 200 -12.73 -12.46 8.53
N LYS A 201 -13.98 -12.25 8.98
CA LYS A 201 -14.58 -13.08 10.02
C LYS A 201 -14.70 -14.53 9.59
N ASP A 202 -15.14 -14.78 8.35
CA ASP A 202 -15.24 -16.15 7.80
C ASP A 202 -13.87 -16.83 7.70
N LEU A 203 -12.85 -16.13 7.22
CA LEU A 203 -11.47 -16.63 7.13
C LEU A 203 -10.93 -17.04 8.50
N ARG A 204 -11.17 -16.23 9.54
CA ARG A 204 -10.77 -16.55 10.91
C ARG A 204 -11.53 -17.73 11.50
N ASN A 205 -12.75 -17.98 11.02
CA ASN A 205 -13.53 -19.18 11.34
C ASN A 205 -13.15 -20.39 10.45
N GLY A 206 -12.06 -20.31 9.69
CA GLY A 206 -11.58 -21.41 8.83
C GLY A 206 -12.35 -21.59 7.53
N THR A 207 -13.14 -20.60 7.12
CA THR A 207 -13.98 -20.65 5.91
C THR A 207 -13.37 -19.83 4.77
N GLY A 208 -13.00 -20.51 3.68
CA GLY A 208 -12.51 -19.88 2.45
C GLY A 208 -11.00 -19.56 2.46
N THR A 209 -10.56 -18.83 1.44
CA THR A 209 -9.16 -18.38 1.30
C THR A 209 -9.11 -16.95 0.78
N ILE A 210 -8.02 -16.23 1.06
CA ILE A 210 -7.80 -14.88 0.50
C ILE A 210 -7.91 -14.87 -1.02
N ASP A 211 -7.42 -15.93 -1.68
CA ASP A 211 -7.48 -16.04 -3.14
C ASP A 211 -8.91 -16.12 -3.65
N THR A 212 -9.79 -16.86 -2.96
CA THR A 212 -11.22 -16.91 -3.26
C THR A 212 -11.89 -15.54 -3.03
N VAL A 213 -11.54 -14.86 -1.94
CA VAL A 213 -12.09 -13.52 -1.64
C VAL A 213 -11.72 -12.51 -2.71
N ILE A 214 -10.44 -12.47 -3.13
CA ILE A 214 -10.00 -11.55 -4.20
C ILE A 214 -10.70 -11.88 -5.51
N LYS A 215 -10.78 -13.16 -5.92
CA LYS A 215 -11.49 -13.55 -7.16
C LYS A 215 -12.94 -13.09 -7.14
N ASN A 216 -13.66 -13.37 -6.05
CA ASN A 216 -15.05 -12.96 -5.91
C ASN A 216 -15.20 -11.45 -5.93
N PHE A 217 -14.33 -10.72 -5.23
CA PHE A 217 -14.32 -9.25 -5.22
C PHE A 217 -14.09 -8.67 -6.63
N LEU A 218 -13.13 -9.21 -7.40
CA LEU A 218 -12.92 -8.79 -8.78
C LEU A 218 -14.16 -9.06 -9.64
N LEU A 219 -14.84 -10.18 -9.45
CA LEU A 219 -16.07 -10.53 -10.17
C LEU A 219 -17.29 -9.68 -9.77
N LEU A 220 -17.23 -8.87 -8.72
CA LEU A 220 -18.25 -7.84 -8.46
C LEU A 220 -18.14 -6.66 -9.46
N GLN A 221 -17.00 -6.51 -10.11
CA GLN A 221 -16.73 -5.41 -11.03
C GLN A 221 -17.14 -5.77 -12.47
N SER A 222 -17.87 -4.86 -13.11
CA SER A 222 -18.45 -5.11 -14.44
C SER A 222 -17.43 -5.40 -15.54
N ASN A 223 -16.22 -4.82 -15.47
CA ASN A 223 -15.16 -5.07 -16.45
C ASN A 223 -14.63 -6.51 -16.37
N TYR A 224 -14.48 -7.08 -15.16
CA TYR A 224 -14.05 -8.46 -14.95
C TYR A 224 -15.12 -9.47 -15.38
N GLN A 225 -16.40 -9.20 -15.10
CA GLN A 225 -17.52 -10.03 -15.60
C GLN A 225 -17.53 -10.08 -17.13
N LYS A 226 -17.48 -8.91 -17.79
CA LYS A 226 -17.41 -8.80 -19.26
C LYS A 226 -16.17 -9.47 -19.83
N GLY A 227 -15.03 -9.35 -19.15
CA GLY A 227 -13.77 -9.97 -19.56
C GLY A 227 -13.83 -11.49 -19.50
N LEU A 228 -14.38 -12.05 -18.42
CA LEU A 228 -14.54 -13.49 -18.25
C LEU A 228 -15.49 -14.06 -19.31
N GLU A 229 -16.68 -13.45 -19.46
CA GLU A 229 -17.67 -13.86 -20.46
C GLU A 229 -17.07 -13.86 -21.87
N ARG A 230 -16.37 -12.78 -22.23
CA ARG A 230 -15.70 -12.68 -23.54
C ARG A 230 -14.63 -13.75 -23.71
N PHE A 231 -13.77 -13.95 -22.71
CA PHE A 231 -12.65 -14.89 -22.82
C PHE A 231 -13.14 -16.32 -22.99
N VAL A 232 -14.16 -16.71 -22.22
CA VAL A 232 -14.72 -18.07 -22.21
C VAL A 232 -15.50 -18.38 -23.49
N ASN A 233 -16.29 -17.43 -23.99
CA ASN A 233 -17.23 -17.66 -25.11
C ASN A 233 -16.61 -17.48 -26.51
N ASN A 234 -15.31 -17.20 -26.63
CA ASN A 234 -14.63 -16.98 -27.91
C ASN A 234 -13.45 -17.92 -28.09
N GLU A 235 -13.13 -18.29 -29.34
CA GLU A 235 -11.91 -19.05 -29.66
C GLU A 235 -10.65 -18.30 -29.24
N PHE A 236 -9.68 -19.02 -28.69
CA PHE A 236 -8.45 -18.40 -28.22
C PHE A 236 -7.66 -17.76 -29.37
N SER A 237 -7.18 -16.55 -29.13
CA SER A 237 -6.21 -15.85 -29.97
C SER A 237 -5.41 -14.85 -29.13
N GLU A 238 -4.23 -14.43 -29.60
CA GLU A 238 -3.47 -13.33 -28.97
C GLU A 238 -4.34 -12.08 -28.81
N ALA A 239 -5.10 -11.71 -29.85
CA ALA A 239 -5.99 -10.55 -29.82
C ALA A 239 -7.06 -10.67 -28.72
N LEU A 240 -7.63 -11.86 -28.52
CA LEU A 240 -8.61 -12.11 -27.45
C LEU A 240 -7.98 -11.90 -26.07
N LEU A 241 -6.84 -12.56 -25.79
CA LEU A 241 -6.18 -12.48 -24.49
C LEU A 241 -5.78 -11.04 -24.16
N LEU A 242 -5.18 -10.34 -25.13
CA LEU A 242 -4.76 -8.95 -24.97
C LEU A 242 -5.95 -7.99 -24.78
N SER A 243 -7.14 -8.34 -25.25
CA SER A 243 -8.35 -7.53 -25.04
C SER A 243 -8.91 -7.65 -23.62
N VAL A 244 -8.68 -8.77 -22.93
CA VAL A 244 -9.22 -9.07 -21.59
C VAL A 244 -8.16 -9.06 -20.49
N GLY A 245 -6.89 -8.83 -20.85
CA GLY A 245 -5.77 -8.77 -19.91
C GLY A 245 -5.86 -7.60 -18.93
N MET A 246 -6.49 -6.48 -19.30
CA MET A 246 -6.72 -5.31 -18.44
C MET A 246 -5.43 -4.76 -17.79
N ASN A 247 -4.30 -4.75 -18.50
CA ASN A 247 -3.12 -4.01 -18.01
C ASN A 247 -3.43 -2.52 -17.84
N ARG A 248 -2.84 -1.85 -16.84
CA ARG A 248 -3.02 -0.41 -16.62
C ARG A 248 -2.42 0.46 -17.73
N LYS A 249 -1.25 0.09 -18.28
CA LYS A 249 -0.51 0.92 -19.25
C LYS A 249 -0.88 0.59 -20.69
N SER A 250 -0.62 -0.64 -21.11
CA SER A 250 -0.85 -1.12 -22.47
C SER A 250 -1.05 -2.62 -22.48
N ALA A 251 -1.86 -3.12 -23.41
CA ALA A 251 -2.03 -4.55 -23.61
C ALA A 251 -0.70 -5.27 -23.92
N THR A 252 0.29 -4.57 -24.47
CA THR A 252 1.61 -5.15 -24.78
C THR A 252 2.30 -5.75 -23.55
N TYR A 253 2.04 -5.21 -22.35
CA TYR A 253 2.60 -5.74 -21.10
C TYR A 253 2.01 -7.09 -20.70
N ASP A 254 0.88 -7.51 -21.28
CA ASP A 254 0.27 -8.81 -21.05
C ASP A 254 0.70 -9.86 -22.11
N LYS A 255 1.53 -9.51 -23.09
CA LYS A 255 1.96 -10.45 -24.17
C LYS A 255 2.58 -11.74 -23.67
N SER A 256 3.28 -11.72 -22.54
CA SER A 256 3.89 -12.91 -21.95
C SER A 256 2.86 -13.98 -21.54
N TYR A 257 1.58 -13.60 -21.32
CA TYR A 257 0.51 -14.54 -21.02
C TYR A 257 0.04 -15.36 -22.22
N VAL A 258 0.27 -14.92 -23.46
CA VAL A 258 -0.09 -15.66 -24.67
C VAL A 258 0.63 -17.01 -24.74
N PRO A 259 1.99 -17.06 -24.76
CA PRO A 259 2.68 -18.35 -24.77
C PRO A 259 2.43 -19.16 -23.49
N LEU A 260 2.21 -18.51 -22.34
CA LEU A 260 1.86 -19.22 -21.11
C LEU A 260 0.52 -19.98 -21.26
N TYR A 261 -0.51 -19.33 -21.80
CA TYR A 261 -1.81 -19.97 -22.06
C TYR A 261 -1.66 -21.19 -22.98
N GLU A 262 -0.98 -21.01 -24.12
CA GLU A 262 -0.80 -22.06 -25.12
C GLU A 262 -0.04 -23.26 -24.55
N LEU A 263 1.01 -23.01 -23.76
CA LEU A 263 1.80 -24.05 -23.12
C LEU A 263 1.03 -24.76 -22.01
N MET A 264 0.27 -24.03 -21.19
CA MET A 264 -0.61 -24.64 -20.19
C MET A 264 -1.68 -25.51 -20.85
N TYR A 265 -2.29 -25.05 -21.95
CA TYR A 265 -3.27 -25.84 -22.69
C TYR A 265 -2.64 -27.11 -23.28
N ALA A 266 -1.44 -27.01 -23.86
CA ALA A 266 -0.72 -28.17 -24.37
C ALA A 266 -0.40 -29.18 -23.27
N VAL A 267 0.11 -28.74 -22.12
CA VAL A 267 0.49 -29.61 -21.00
C VAL A 267 -0.73 -30.24 -20.34
N TYR A 268 -1.74 -29.46 -19.96
CA TYR A 268 -2.85 -29.93 -19.12
C TYR A 268 -4.07 -30.46 -19.89
N ILE A 269 -4.34 -29.94 -21.09
CA ILE A 269 -5.51 -30.36 -21.89
C ILE A 269 -5.10 -31.38 -22.96
N LYS A 270 -3.98 -31.16 -23.64
CA LYS A 270 -3.47 -32.09 -24.67
C LYS A 270 -2.52 -33.16 -24.12
N ASN A 271 -2.18 -33.11 -22.83
CA ASN A 271 -1.24 -34.03 -22.17
C ASN A 271 0.15 -34.08 -22.83
N ASP A 272 0.61 -32.97 -23.42
CA ASP A 272 1.93 -32.86 -24.06
C ASP A 272 3.03 -32.58 -23.01
N SER A 273 3.57 -33.64 -22.43
CA SER A 273 4.61 -33.55 -21.40
C SER A 273 5.94 -32.98 -21.92
N SER A 274 6.17 -32.97 -23.24
CA SER A 274 7.39 -32.39 -23.83
C SER A 274 7.48 -30.87 -23.63
N ARG A 275 6.34 -30.22 -23.37
CA ARG A 275 6.22 -28.76 -23.20
C ARG A 275 6.39 -28.28 -21.76
N ILE A 276 6.51 -29.17 -20.77
CA ILE A 276 6.56 -28.79 -19.34
C ILE A 276 7.73 -27.83 -19.05
N TYR A 277 8.94 -28.13 -19.54
CA TYR A 277 10.09 -27.28 -19.31
C TYR A 277 9.98 -25.94 -20.05
N GLU A 278 9.37 -25.92 -21.24
CA GLU A 278 9.09 -24.69 -21.98
C GLU A 278 8.09 -23.81 -21.22
N MET A 279 7.02 -24.41 -20.69
CA MET A 279 6.03 -23.76 -19.82
C MET A 279 6.70 -23.11 -18.61
N PHE A 280 7.57 -23.84 -17.91
CA PHE A 280 8.32 -23.31 -16.77
C PHE A 280 9.23 -22.13 -17.17
N ASN A 281 9.94 -22.22 -18.29
CA ASN A 281 10.82 -21.15 -18.75
C ASN A 281 10.08 -19.91 -19.21
N SER A 282 8.87 -20.05 -19.75
CA SER A 282 8.05 -18.91 -20.17
C SER A 282 7.81 -17.93 -19.01
N LEU A 283 7.75 -18.44 -17.77
CA LEU A 283 7.55 -17.65 -16.56
C LEU A 283 8.70 -16.67 -16.25
N LYS A 284 9.88 -16.83 -16.85
CA LYS A 284 11.00 -15.88 -16.71
C LYS A 284 10.70 -14.50 -17.31
N LYS A 285 9.73 -14.40 -18.22
CA LYS A 285 9.33 -13.13 -18.85
C LYS A 285 8.40 -12.28 -17.97
N PHE A 286 7.95 -12.81 -16.84
CA PHE A 286 7.04 -12.11 -15.92
C PHE A 286 7.81 -11.41 -14.80
N GLN A 287 7.19 -10.40 -14.19
CA GLN A 287 7.66 -9.84 -12.91
C GLN A 287 7.77 -10.96 -11.88
N SER A 288 8.82 -10.94 -11.06
CA SER A 288 9.13 -12.01 -10.10
C SER A 288 7.96 -12.37 -9.18
N SER A 289 7.18 -11.38 -8.72
CA SER A 289 6.01 -11.58 -7.85
C SER A 289 4.85 -12.31 -8.54
N ILE A 290 4.72 -12.18 -9.86
CA ILE A 290 3.73 -12.91 -10.67
C ILE A 290 4.28 -14.29 -11.05
N ALA A 291 5.54 -14.35 -11.47
CA ALA A 291 6.21 -15.58 -11.88
C ALA A 291 6.20 -16.63 -10.77
N ILE A 292 6.50 -16.24 -9.52
CA ILE A 292 6.53 -17.17 -8.39
C ILE A 292 5.16 -17.77 -8.09
N LYS A 293 4.08 -17.01 -8.24
CA LYS A 293 2.70 -17.49 -8.00
C LYS A 293 2.29 -18.55 -9.03
N TRP A 294 2.61 -18.32 -10.30
CA TRP A 294 2.42 -19.34 -11.34
C TRP A 294 3.28 -20.57 -11.12
N LYS A 295 4.52 -20.41 -10.66
CA LYS A 295 5.38 -21.55 -10.32
C LYS A 295 4.81 -22.38 -9.19
N GLN A 296 4.41 -21.74 -8.08
CA GLN A 296 3.82 -22.42 -6.92
C GLN A 296 2.50 -23.13 -7.25
N LEU A 297 1.75 -22.62 -8.23
CA LEU A 297 0.53 -23.26 -8.70
C LEU A 297 0.80 -24.54 -9.51
N MET A 298 1.81 -24.51 -10.38
CA MET A 298 2.03 -25.56 -11.39
C MET A 298 3.20 -26.50 -11.06
N PHE A 299 4.05 -26.16 -10.10
CA PHE A 299 5.28 -26.89 -9.79
C PHE A 299 5.55 -26.96 -8.29
N ASP A 300 6.10 -28.08 -7.84
CA ASP A 300 6.53 -28.30 -6.45
C ASP A 300 7.86 -27.59 -6.11
N THR A 301 8.59 -27.12 -7.14
CA THR A 301 9.88 -26.45 -7.03
C THR A 301 9.97 -25.22 -7.93
N SER A 302 10.74 -24.23 -7.49
CA SER A 302 11.05 -23.02 -8.27
C SER A 302 12.42 -23.10 -8.96
N LEU A 303 13.16 -24.21 -8.78
CA LEU A 303 14.51 -24.40 -9.29
C LEU A 303 14.51 -24.86 -10.75
N THR A 304 15.09 -24.04 -11.62
CA THR A 304 15.15 -24.31 -13.07
C THR A 304 15.89 -25.61 -13.39
N SER A 305 16.97 -25.91 -12.65
CA SER A 305 17.78 -27.12 -12.85
C SER A 305 17.00 -28.40 -12.56
N GLN A 306 16.16 -28.42 -11.54
CA GLN A 306 15.34 -29.57 -11.16
C GLN A 306 14.26 -29.84 -12.22
N VAL A 307 13.48 -28.81 -12.58
CA VAL A 307 12.43 -28.94 -13.61
C VAL A 307 13.01 -29.29 -14.98
N LYS A 308 14.24 -28.86 -15.30
CA LYS A 308 14.92 -29.28 -16.54
C LYS A 308 15.27 -30.77 -16.55
N LYS A 309 15.71 -31.29 -15.41
CA LYS A 309 16.18 -32.68 -15.28
C LYS A 309 15.01 -33.66 -15.29
N GLU A 310 13.99 -33.39 -14.49
CA GLU A 310 12.82 -34.26 -14.30
C GLU A 310 11.50 -33.45 -14.41
N PRO A 311 11.07 -33.02 -15.63
CA PRO A 311 9.94 -32.11 -15.77
C PRO A 311 8.62 -32.68 -15.22
N ILE A 312 8.35 -33.96 -15.48
CA ILE A 312 7.06 -34.60 -15.11
C ILE A 312 6.93 -34.74 -13.59
N SER A 313 8.00 -35.13 -12.89
CA SER A 313 7.95 -35.34 -11.44
C SER A 313 7.66 -34.06 -10.66
N HIS A 314 7.98 -32.91 -11.25
CA HIS A 314 7.83 -31.60 -10.62
C HIS A 314 6.55 -30.88 -11.06
N LEU A 315 5.75 -31.44 -11.98
CA LEU A 315 4.48 -30.86 -12.41
C LEU A 315 3.37 -31.18 -11.40
N LEU A 316 2.69 -30.14 -10.91
CA LEU A 316 1.51 -30.28 -10.05
C LEU A 316 0.23 -30.39 -10.90
N PRO A 317 -0.75 -31.21 -10.48
CA PRO A 317 -2.05 -31.26 -11.12
C PRO A 317 -2.83 -29.96 -10.89
N LEU A 318 -3.65 -29.56 -11.87
CA LEU A 318 -4.70 -28.56 -11.65
C LEU A 318 -5.92 -29.22 -10.99
N PRO A 319 -6.85 -28.44 -10.39
CA PRO A 319 -8.11 -28.99 -9.89
C PRO A 319 -8.86 -29.75 -10.98
N ASP A 320 -9.44 -30.91 -10.64
CA ASP A 320 -10.00 -31.88 -11.61
C ASP A 320 -11.04 -31.27 -12.57
N ASN A 321 -11.83 -30.31 -12.09
CA ASN A 321 -12.84 -29.64 -12.91
C ASN A 321 -12.24 -28.75 -14.02
N VAL A 322 -11.00 -28.28 -13.87
CA VAL A 322 -10.34 -27.35 -14.80
C VAL A 322 -10.04 -28.01 -16.15
N THR A 323 -9.71 -29.30 -16.15
CA THR A 323 -9.34 -30.03 -17.37
C THR A 323 -10.52 -30.72 -18.05
N THR A 324 -11.75 -30.49 -17.57
CA THR A 324 -12.96 -31.15 -18.09
C THR A 324 -13.42 -30.57 -19.43
N SER A 325 -13.25 -29.26 -19.64
CA SER A 325 -13.60 -28.60 -20.90
C SER A 325 -12.70 -27.39 -21.18
N GLU A 326 -12.65 -26.96 -22.45
CA GLU A 326 -11.95 -25.71 -22.83
C GLU A 326 -12.53 -24.49 -22.08
N LYS A 327 -13.84 -24.51 -21.80
CA LYS A 327 -14.52 -23.46 -21.03
C LYS A 327 -14.00 -23.40 -19.59
N ASP A 328 -13.93 -24.53 -18.89
CA ASP A 328 -13.45 -24.60 -17.51
C ASP A 328 -11.98 -24.18 -17.42
N PHE A 329 -11.16 -24.59 -18.40
CA PHE A 329 -9.76 -24.19 -18.50
C PHE A 329 -9.61 -22.67 -18.70
N LYS A 330 -10.40 -22.08 -19.61
CA LYS A 330 -10.38 -20.63 -19.87
C LYS A 330 -10.80 -19.83 -18.64
N GLU A 331 -11.85 -20.26 -17.95
CA GLU A 331 -12.30 -19.63 -16.72
C GLU A 331 -11.22 -19.68 -15.64
N PHE A 332 -10.62 -20.85 -15.41
CA PHE A 332 -9.52 -21.02 -14.48
C PHE A 332 -8.32 -20.11 -14.82
N PHE A 333 -7.90 -20.09 -16.08
CA PHE A 333 -6.77 -19.28 -16.52
C PHE A 333 -7.05 -17.79 -16.32
N PHE A 334 -8.23 -17.31 -16.72
CA PHE A 334 -8.63 -15.91 -16.59
C PHE A 334 -8.62 -15.46 -15.13
N LEU A 335 -9.27 -16.22 -14.25
CA LEU A 335 -9.35 -15.89 -12.83
C LEU A 335 -7.99 -15.96 -12.15
N THR A 336 -7.14 -16.91 -12.53
CA THR A 336 -5.79 -17.06 -11.97
C THR A 336 -4.86 -15.95 -12.44
N MET A 337 -4.91 -15.58 -13.73
CA MET A 337 -4.16 -14.45 -14.28
C MET A 337 -4.48 -13.17 -13.51
N HIS A 338 -5.77 -12.86 -13.35
CA HIS A 338 -6.21 -11.63 -12.70
C HIS A 338 -5.97 -11.64 -11.18
N LEU A 339 -6.13 -12.78 -10.52
CA LEU A 339 -5.73 -12.95 -9.12
C LEU A 339 -4.24 -12.64 -8.92
N ASN A 340 -3.36 -13.23 -9.76
CA ASN A 340 -1.92 -13.03 -9.63
C ASN A 340 -1.52 -11.58 -9.88
N LYS A 341 -2.16 -10.91 -10.85
CA LYS A 341 -1.97 -9.47 -11.11
C LYS A 341 -2.46 -8.61 -9.94
N ALA A 342 -3.62 -8.95 -9.38
CA ALA A 342 -4.18 -8.22 -8.24
C ALA A 342 -3.29 -8.34 -7.00
N LYS A 343 -2.87 -9.56 -6.64
CA LYS A 343 -1.95 -9.81 -5.52
C LYS A 343 -0.62 -9.09 -5.70
N ALA A 344 -0.02 -9.15 -6.90
CA ALA A 344 1.22 -8.42 -7.17
C ALA A 344 1.04 -6.89 -6.99
N THR A 345 -0.10 -6.35 -7.42
CA THR A 345 -0.40 -4.92 -7.24
C THR A 345 -0.60 -4.56 -5.75
N LEU A 346 -1.31 -5.39 -4.99
CA LEU A 346 -1.53 -5.21 -3.54
C LEU A 346 -0.21 -5.32 -2.75
N GLU A 347 0.65 -6.28 -3.12
CA GLU A 347 2.00 -6.44 -2.58
C GLU A 347 2.87 -5.19 -2.79
N ASP A 348 2.79 -4.56 -3.98
CA ASP A 348 3.56 -3.35 -4.28
C ASP A 348 3.21 -2.17 -3.35
N TYR A 349 1.96 -2.09 -2.86
CA TYR A 349 1.52 -1.01 -1.97
C TYR A 349 1.63 -1.34 -0.47
N LEU A 350 1.94 -2.59 -0.10
CA LEU A 350 2.04 -3.02 1.29
C LEU A 350 3.02 -2.16 2.11
N ASP A 351 4.25 -2.04 1.62
CA ASP A 351 5.31 -1.28 2.28
C ASP A 351 4.95 0.22 2.37
N LEU A 352 4.31 0.76 1.33
CA LEU A 352 3.87 2.15 1.31
C LEU A 352 2.80 2.40 2.38
N ASN A 353 1.75 1.59 2.41
CA ASN A 353 0.66 1.74 3.36
C ASN A 353 1.18 1.60 4.80
N ARG A 354 2.08 0.65 5.05
CA ARG A 354 2.76 0.49 6.34
C ARG A 354 3.56 1.74 6.72
N ARG A 355 4.32 2.34 5.80
CA ARG A 355 5.11 3.56 6.09
C ARG A 355 4.23 4.74 6.46
N TYR A 356 3.13 4.96 5.75
CA TYR A 356 2.19 6.05 6.04
C TYR A 356 1.52 5.86 7.40
N LEU A 357 0.97 4.67 7.67
CA LEU A 357 0.41 4.37 9.00
C LEU A 357 1.47 4.47 10.10
N GLY A 358 2.72 4.12 9.81
CA GLY A 358 3.85 4.26 10.73
C GLY A 358 4.17 5.72 11.08
N LEU A 359 3.83 6.71 10.24
CA LEU A 359 4.03 8.12 10.56
C LEU A 359 3.23 8.57 11.77
N THR A 360 2.06 7.96 12.01
CA THR A 360 1.18 8.38 13.12
C THR A 360 1.64 7.84 14.46
N ASN A 361 2.58 6.88 14.49
CA ASN A 361 2.97 6.15 15.70
C ASN A 361 1.79 5.52 16.48
N CYS A 362 0.62 5.36 15.84
CA CYS A 362 -0.55 4.74 16.46
C CYS A 362 -0.61 3.23 16.22
N PHE A 363 0.20 2.69 15.31
CA PHE A 363 0.10 1.32 14.82
C PHE A 363 1.32 0.49 15.23
N ILE A 364 1.07 -0.75 15.61
CA ILE A 364 2.09 -1.77 15.88
C ILE A 364 2.06 -2.79 14.75
N PHE A 365 3.24 -3.08 14.20
CA PHE A 365 3.46 -4.10 13.17
C PHE A 365 4.37 -5.19 13.74
N GLU A 366 3.80 -6.17 14.44
CA GLU A 366 4.55 -7.22 15.15
C GLU A 366 3.88 -8.59 14.96
N ASP A 367 4.66 -9.68 15.05
CA ASP A 367 4.15 -11.06 15.03
C ASP A 367 3.19 -11.39 13.86
N ASN A 368 3.45 -10.81 12.67
CA ASN A 368 2.59 -10.89 11.50
C ASN A 368 1.17 -10.33 11.70
N LEU A 369 0.99 -9.41 12.65
CA LEU A 369 -0.25 -8.70 12.92
C LEU A 369 -0.03 -7.18 12.77
N VAL A 370 -1.14 -6.49 12.51
CA VAL A 370 -1.27 -5.04 12.52
C VAL A 370 -2.37 -4.69 13.51
N LYS A 371 -2.05 -3.90 14.52
CA LYS A 371 -2.99 -3.45 15.56
C LYS A 371 -2.71 -2.01 15.97
N LEU A 372 -3.65 -1.39 16.68
CA LEU A 372 -3.39 -0.11 17.34
C LEU A 372 -2.53 -0.31 18.59
N ASP A 373 -1.70 0.69 18.91
CA ASP A 373 -1.08 0.78 20.23
C ASP A 373 -2.14 1.11 21.29
N ILE A 374 -1.81 0.85 22.56
CA ILE A 374 -2.81 0.73 23.63
C ILE A 374 -3.63 2.01 23.81
N VAL A 375 -3.00 3.17 23.97
CA VAL A 375 -3.71 4.45 24.15
C VAL A 375 -4.47 4.88 22.87
N PRO A 376 -3.87 4.84 21.67
CA PRO A 376 -4.60 5.08 20.42
C PRO A 376 -5.83 4.17 20.22
N LYS A 377 -5.76 2.90 20.63
CA LYS A 377 -6.90 1.97 20.56
C LYS A 377 -8.09 2.51 21.35
N GLN A 378 -7.88 2.80 22.63
CA GLN A 378 -8.92 3.33 23.52
C GLN A 378 -9.48 4.67 23.03
N TYR A 379 -8.61 5.53 22.50
CA TYR A 379 -9.00 6.82 21.92
C TYR A 379 -9.96 6.65 20.73
N PHE A 380 -9.58 5.84 19.74
CA PHE A 380 -10.40 5.67 18.53
C PHE A 380 -11.66 4.84 18.77
N GLU A 381 -11.63 3.86 19.66
CA GLU A 381 -12.79 3.01 19.97
C GLU A 381 -14.00 3.84 20.42
N SER A 382 -13.76 4.88 21.23
CA SER A 382 -14.81 5.78 21.70
C SER A 382 -15.41 6.69 20.62
N ALA A 383 -14.72 6.86 19.49
CA ALA A 383 -15.04 7.82 18.43
C ALA A 383 -15.41 7.15 17.10
N ILE A 384 -15.19 5.84 16.96
CA ILE A 384 -15.14 5.18 15.66
C ILE A 384 -16.48 5.23 14.91
N ASP A 385 -17.60 5.11 15.61
CA ASP A 385 -18.93 5.12 15.00
C ASP A 385 -19.26 6.48 14.36
N GLU A 386 -18.85 7.57 14.99
CA GLU A 386 -18.99 8.91 14.42
C GLU A 386 -17.96 9.13 13.31
N LEU A 387 -16.70 8.75 13.56
CA LEU A 387 -15.60 8.92 12.62
C LEU A 387 -15.85 8.16 11.30
N TYR A 388 -16.46 6.98 11.35
CA TYR A 388 -16.73 6.17 10.16
C TYR A 388 -17.80 6.80 9.24
N LYS A 389 -18.67 7.68 9.74
CA LYS A 389 -19.68 8.39 8.91
C LYS A 389 -19.07 9.31 7.86
N GLN A 390 -17.78 9.59 7.95
CA GLN A 390 -17.01 10.37 6.98
C GLN A 390 -16.02 9.54 6.16
N ALA A 391 -15.94 8.22 6.33
CA ALA A 391 -14.99 7.34 5.66
C ALA A 391 -15.04 7.40 4.12
N TYR A 392 -16.18 7.74 3.53
CA TYR A 392 -16.36 7.84 2.07
C TYR A 392 -16.74 9.24 1.60
N LYS A 393 -16.29 10.27 2.34
CA LYS A 393 -16.48 11.69 2.01
C LYS A 393 -15.14 12.37 1.84
N LYS A 394 -15.04 13.32 0.91
CA LYS A 394 -13.84 14.15 0.75
C LYS A 394 -13.72 15.12 1.93
N SER A 395 -12.50 15.33 2.44
CA SER A 395 -12.22 16.40 3.39
C SER A 395 -11.85 17.68 2.65
N ASN A 396 -12.38 18.81 3.10
CA ASN A 396 -11.99 20.14 2.62
C ASN A 396 -10.90 20.79 3.49
N LEU A 397 -10.43 20.10 4.54
CA LEU A 397 -9.47 20.61 5.52
C LEU A 397 -8.03 20.17 5.26
N LEU A 398 -7.76 19.47 4.15
CA LEU A 398 -6.50 18.77 3.90
C LEU A 398 -5.28 19.70 4.00
N GLU A 399 -5.37 20.91 3.46
CA GLU A 399 -4.25 21.88 3.43
C GLU A 399 -4.25 22.85 4.63
N VAL A 400 -5.18 22.72 5.57
CA VAL A 400 -5.42 23.66 6.67
C VAL A 400 -4.96 23.07 8.01
N CYS A 401 -4.32 23.89 8.83
CA CYS A 401 -4.06 23.57 10.24
C CYS A 401 -5.34 23.81 11.06
N CYS A 402 -5.98 22.74 11.53
CA CYS A 402 -7.20 22.81 12.31
C CYS A 402 -7.11 21.86 13.52
N PRO A 403 -7.77 22.17 14.64
CA PRO A 403 -7.98 21.22 15.73
C PRO A 403 -8.56 19.89 15.23
N ILE A 404 -8.18 18.79 15.86
CA ILE A 404 -8.69 17.45 15.50
C ILE A 404 -10.21 17.32 15.65
N SER A 405 -10.83 18.11 16.54
CA SER A 405 -12.28 18.21 16.71
C SER A 405 -13.00 18.75 15.47
N ASP A 406 -12.33 19.58 14.66
CA ASP A 406 -12.89 20.09 13.40
C ASP A 406 -12.89 18.99 12.32
N ILE A 407 -11.96 18.03 12.43
CA ILE A 407 -11.90 16.84 11.56
C ILE A 407 -13.01 15.86 11.94
N CYS A 408 -13.25 15.67 13.24
CA CYS A 408 -14.37 14.89 13.78
C CYS A 408 -14.62 15.30 15.24
N PRO A 409 -15.81 15.82 15.62
CA PRO A 409 -16.10 16.25 16.98
C PRO A 409 -16.01 15.14 18.04
N ALA A 410 -16.10 13.87 17.64
CA ALA A 410 -15.94 12.74 18.55
C ALA A 410 -14.48 12.47 18.94
N LEU A 411 -13.50 13.07 18.25
CA LEU A 411 -12.06 12.95 18.53
C LEU A 411 -11.58 13.93 19.61
N VAL A 412 -12.42 14.26 20.59
CA VAL A 412 -11.99 15.03 21.75
C VAL A 412 -11.40 14.06 22.78
N PHE A 413 -10.19 14.37 23.27
CA PHE A 413 -9.52 13.52 24.25
C PHE A 413 -10.30 13.50 25.57
N ASP A 414 -10.62 12.30 26.05
CA ASP A 414 -11.38 12.07 27.28
C ASP A 414 -10.57 11.15 28.20
N LYS A 415 -9.93 11.76 29.20
CA LYS A 415 -9.07 11.08 30.18
C LYS A 415 -9.78 9.90 30.84
N GLN A 416 -11.06 10.06 31.22
CA GLN A 416 -11.76 9.04 31.96
C GLN A 416 -12.08 7.82 31.08
N LYS A 417 -12.43 8.05 29.80
CA LYS A 417 -12.61 6.95 28.85
C LYS A 417 -11.33 6.17 28.61
N ILE A 418 -10.19 6.86 28.48
CA ILE A 418 -8.89 6.20 28.34
C ILE A 418 -8.57 5.35 29.57
N ILE A 419 -8.72 5.91 30.79
CA ILE A 419 -8.49 5.18 32.04
C ILE A 419 -9.38 3.93 32.13
N ASN A 420 -10.69 4.08 31.86
CA ASN A 420 -11.63 2.97 31.92
C ASN A 420 -11.30 1.87 30.92
N GLY A 421 -11.00 2.25 29.68
CA GLY A 421 -10.63 1.30 28.62
C GLY A 421 -9.32 0.56 28.92
N LEU A 422 -8.33 1.25 29.50
CA LEU A 422 -7.08 0.63 29.94
C LEU A 422 -7.28 -0.33 31.12
N ASN A 423 -8.10 0.04 32.10
CA ASN A 423 -8.46 -0.83 33.21
C ASN A 423 -9.12 -2.12 32.72
N GLU A 424 -10.04 -2.02 31.76
CA GLU A 424 -10.71 -3.18 31.16
C GLU A 424 -9.75 -4.04 30.33
N GLU A 425 -9.00 -3.44 29.40
CA GLU A 425 -8.11 -4.17 28.48
C GLU A 425 -6.96 -4.88 29.22
N LEU A 426 -6.38 -4.22 30.23
CA LEU A 426 -5.19 -4.72 30.94
C LEU A 426 -5.54 -5.48 32.22
N GLY A 427 -6.80 -5.48 32.67
CA GLY A 427 -7.21 -6.08 33.94
C GLY A 427 -6.56 -5.40 35.14
N ILE A 428 -6.39 -4.07 35.08
CA ILE A 428 -5.79 -3.24 36.13
C ILE A 428 -6.84 -2.33 36.77
N HIS A 429 -6.46 -1.66 37.86
CA HIS A 429 -7.30 -0.67 38.54
C HIS A 429 -6.47 0.56 38.88
N VAL A 430 -6.44 1.53 37.96
CA VAL A 430 -5.84 2.84 38.15
C VAL A 430 -6.91 3.93 38.10
N GLU A 431 -6.70 5.00 38.86
CA GLU A 431 -7.63 6.14 38.96
C GLU A 431 -7.13 7.39 38.23
N THR A 432 -5.82 7.48 37.97
CA THR A 432 -5.18 8.64 37.33
C THR A 432 -4.67 8.30 35.94
N ILE A 433 -4.56 9.31 35.06
CA ILE A 433 -4.04 9.12 33.71
C ILE A 433 -2.54 8.84 33.74
N GLU A 434 -1.83 9.41 34.71
CA GLU A 434 -0.40 9.19 34.93
C GLU A 434 -0.11 7.73 35.29
N ASP A 435 -0.87 7.14 36.20
CA ASP A 435 -0.74 5.72 36.56
C ASP A 435 -1.08 4.81 35.36
N ALA A 436 -2.11 5.19 34.59
CA ALA A 436 -2.48 4.46 33.38
C ALA A 436 -1.35 4.48 32.34
N TYR A 437 -0.71 5.63 32.11
CA TYR A 437 0.46 5.72 31.22
C TYR A 437 1.66 4.94 31.75
N ASN A 438 1.90 4.91 33.07
CA ASN A 438 2.96 4.10 33.66
C ASN A 438 2.77 2.61 33.35
N GLU A 439 1.54 2.08 33.44
CA GLU A 439 1.25 0.70 33.07
C GLU A 439 1.44 0.43 31.57
N VAL A 440 0.99 1.35 30.71
CA VAL A 440 1.22 1.27 29.26
C VAL A 440 2.72 1.25 28.95
N ASP A 441 3.51 2.11 29.59
CA ASP A 441 4.94 2.18 29.35
C ASP A 441 5.66 0.92 29.84
N LYS A 442 5.27 0.30 30.96
CA LYS A 442 5.78 -1.02 31.37
C LYS A 442 5.58 -2.07 30.28
N ILE A 443 4.40 -2.11 29.65
CA ILE A 443 4.11 -3.04 28.55
C ILE A 443 4.98 -2.73 27.32
N ARG A 444 5.12 -1.44 26.97
CA ARG A 444 5.99 -1.01 25.86
C ARG A 444 7.46 -1.39 26.12
N TYR A 445 7.97 -1.19 27.32
CA TYR A 445 9.32 -1.60 27.72
C TYR A 445 9.51 -3.12 27.67
N SER A 446 8.54 -3.88 28.19
CA SER A 446 8.59 -5.35 28.11
C SER A 446 8.65 -5.84 26.67
N ARG A 447 7.80 -5.28 25.78
CA ARG A 447 7.83 -5.55 24.33
C ARG A 447 9.17 -5.19 23.71
N PHE A 448 9.72 -4.03 24.04
CA PHE A 448 11.03 -3.59 23.53
C PHE A 448 12.15 -4.53 23.97
N ASN A 449 12.22 -4.89 25.25
CA ASN A 449 13.22 -5.82 25.78
C ASN A 449 13.14 -7.18 25.11
N LYS A 450 11.91 -7.74 24.96
CA LYS A 450 11.70 -8.98 24.21
C LYS A 450 12.23 -8.89 22.77
N LEU A 451 12.01 -7.76 22.09
CA LEU A 451 12.52 -7.55 20.74
C LEU A 451 14.05 -7.49 20.72
N VAL A 452 14.67 -6.79 21.68
CA VAL A 452 16.12 -6.73 21.84
C VAL A 452 16.69 -8.13 22.03
N ASP A 453 16.15 -8.91 22.98
CA ASP A 453 16.63 -10.26 23.28
C ASP A 453 16.53 -11.20 22.07
N LEU A 454 15.44 -11.11 21.29
CA LEU A 454 15.25 -11.93 20.09
C LEU A 454 16.18 -11.51 18.93
N LYS A 455 16.42 -10.21 18.77
CA LYS A 455 17.21 -9.69 17.64
C LYS A 455 18.71 -9.72 17.91
N PHE A 456 19.12 -9.46 19.15
CA PHE A 456 20.50 -9.32 19.60
C PHE A 456 20.85 -10.43 20.60
N THR A 457 20.80 -11.68 20.16
CA THR A 457 21.26 -12.81 20.98
C THR A 457 22.77 -12.70 21.23
N ASP A 458 23.26 -13.28 22.33
CA ASP A 458 24.69 -13.30 22.68
C ASP A 458 25.58 -13.71 21.50
N ALA A 459 25.19 -14.75 20.78
CA ALA A 459 25.91 -15.23 19.59
C ALA A 459 26.00 -14.17 18.48
N LYS A 460 24.93 -13.38 18.25
CA LYS A 460 24.94 -12.30 17.26
C LYS A 460 25.75 -11.10 17.75
N ILE A 461 25.67 -10.76 19.04
CA ILE A 461 26.45 -9.67 19.63
C ILE A 461 27.94 -10.01 19.57
N LEU A 462 28.35 -11.20 20.01
CA LEU A 462 29.72 -11.67 19.92
C LEU A 462 30.23 -11.62 18.48
N LYS A 463 29.42 -12.08 17.51
CA LYS A 463 29.76 -11.97 16.09
C LYS A 463 29.96 -10.52 15.65
N LEU A 464 29.04 -9.62 15.98
CA LEU A 464 29.15 -8.20 15.62
C LEU A 464 30.41 -7.57 16.21
N LEU A 465 30.74 -7.86 17.48
CA LEU A 465 31.94 -7.37 18.14
C LEU A 465 33.21 -7.89 17.45
N SER A 466 33.26 -9.19 17.12
CA SER A 466 34.38 -9.77 16.37
C SER A 466 34.53 -9.18 14.96
N ASP A 467 33.42 -8.81 14.31
CA ASP A 467 33.43 -8.16 13.00
C ASP A 467 33.92 -6.69 13.07
N PHE A 468 33.96 -6.07 14.26
CA PHE A 468 34.56 -4.73 14.47
C PHE A 468 36.05 -4.77 14.85
N GLU A 469 36.53 -5.91 15.36
CA GLU A 469 37.94 -6.11 15.74
C GLU A 469 38.84 -6.49 14.55
N ASN A 470 38.25 -6.93 13.43
CA ASN A 470 38.92 -7.24 12.16
C ASN A 470 38.61 -6.19 11.09
#